data_AF-A0A2D5CU27-F1
#
_entry.id   AF-A0A2D5CU27-F1
#
_cell.length_a   1.000
_cell.length_b   1.000
_cell.length_c   1.000
_cell.angle_alpha   90.00
_cell.angle_beta   90.00
_cell.angle_gamma   90.00
#
_symmetry.space_group_name_H-M   'P 1'
#
loop_
_entity.id
_entity.type
_entity.pdbx_description
1 polymer ?
#
loop_
_entity_poly.entity_id
_entity_poly.type
_entity_poly.pdbx_seq_one_letter_code
_entity_poly.pdbx_strand_id
1 'polypeptide(L)' 'MSIGFWQILVVLLIIVLIFGTSRMKSMGSDLGKALKGFKKEIKEEDDPNRDS' A
#
# COMPACT_ATOMS: atom_id res chain seq x y z
N MET A 1 -10.36 -13.42 23.49
CA MET A 1 -9.88 -12.04 23.24
C MET A 1 -9.58 -11.91 21.77
N SER A 2 -10.43 -11.18 21.05
CA SER A 2 -10.27 -10.91 19.61
C SER A 2 -9.08 -9.98 19.40
N ILE A 3 -8.25 -10.27 18.40
CA ILE A 3 -7.31 -9.28 17.86
C ILE A 3 -8.16 -8.17 17.24
N GLY A 4 -8.28 -7.08 17.97
CA GLY A 4 -8.98 -5.88 17.55
C GLY A 4 -8.07 -5.00 16.70
N PHE A 5 -8.71 -4.09 15.98
CA PHE A 5 -8.05 -3.09 15.13
C PHE A 5 -6.99 -2.28 15.91
N TRP A 6 -7.24 -2.05 17.20
CA TRP A 6 -6.31 -1.35 18.10
C TRP A 6 -4.97 -2.06 18.29
N GLN A 7 -4.94 -3.39 18.40
CA GLN A 7 -3.67 -4.12 18.54
C GLN A 7 -2.81 -4.01 17.27
N ILE A 8 -3.43 -4.09 16.10
CA ILE A 8 -2.73 -3.97 14.81
C ILE A 8 -2.08 -2.57 14.70
N LEU A 9 -2.79 -1.52 15.12
CA LEU A 9 -2.30 -0.15 15.07
C LEU A 9 -1.08 0.08 15.99
N VAL A 10 -1.11 -0.48 17.20
CA VAL A 10 0.02 -0.41 18.15
C VAL A 10 1.25 -1.15 17.62
N VAL A 11 1.06 -2.35 17.04
CA VAL A 11 2.16 -3.11 16.43
C VAL A 11 2.74 -2.37 15.23
N LEU A 12 1.90 -1.81 14.37
CA LEU A 12 2.33 -1.01 13.23
C LEU A 12 3.19 0.19 13.67
N LEU A 13 2.76 0.89 14.73
CA LEU A 13 3.51 2.02 15.28
C LEU A 13 4.91 1.61 15.75
N ILE A 14 5.03 0.47 16.44
CA ILE A 14 6.34 -0.05 16.88
C ILE A 14 7.23 -0.39 15.68
N ILE A 15 6.69 -1.01 14.63
CA ILE A 15 7.46 -1.28 13.40
C ILE A 15 7.94 0.03 12.78
N VAL A 16 7.10 1.06 12.70
CA VAL A 16 7.48 2.37 12.16
C VAL A 16 8.61 3.01 13.00
N LEU A 17 8.57 2.87 14.33
CA LEU A 17 9.60 3.41 15.22
C LEU A 17 10.94 2.67 15.08
N ILE A 18 10.92 1.34 14.92
CA ILE A 18 12.14 0.53 14.76
C ILE A 18 12.81 0.80 13.41
N PHE A 19 12.02 0.81 12.33
CA PHE A 19 12.55 1.00 10.98
C PHE A 19 12.79 2.47 10.65
N GLY A 20 12.15 3.38 11.38
CA GLY A 20 12.11 4.80 11.09
C GLY A 20 11.26 5.13 9.85
N THR A 21 10.74 6.35 9.80
CA THR A 21 9.91 6.81 8.69
C THR A 21 10.69 6.94 7.37
N SER A 22 12.01 7.16 7.44
CA SER A 22 12.87 7.34 6.25
C SER A 22 12.96 6.07 5.38
N ARG A 23 13.25 4.92 6.00
CA ARG A 23 13.29 3.62 5.29
C ARG A 23 11.91 3.25 4.75
N MET A 24 10.86 3.41 5.57
CA MET A 24 9.50 3.11 5.17
C MET A 24 9.00 3.99 4.00
N LYS A 25 9.43 5.25 3.93
CA LYS A 25 9.04 6.17 2.83
C LYS A 25 9.73 5.82 1.51
N SER A 26 11.00 5.42 1.55
CA SER A 26 11.73 4.97 0.36
C SER A 26 11.13 3.68 -0.21
N MET A 27 11.02 2.64 0.62
CA MET A 27 10.42 1.36 0.23
C MET A 27 8.95 1.52 -0.14
N GLY A 28 8.18 2.32 0.61
CA GLY A 28 6.77 2.60 0.31
C GLY A 28 6.56 3.37 -0.98
N SER A 29 7.48 4.27 -1.36
CA SER A 29 7.40 4.97 -2.65
C SER A 29 7.64 4.01 -3.82
N ASP A 30 8.59 3.10 -3.69
CA ASP A 30 8.91 2.14 -4.76
C ASP A 30 7.82 1.08 -4.91
N LEU A 31 7.32 0.54 -3.79
CA LEU A 31 6.15 -0.33 -3.78
C LEU A 31 4.90 0.38 -4.29
N GLY A 32 4.69 1.64 -3.88
CA GLY A 32 3.57 2.45 -4.34
C GLY A 32 3.59 2.73 -5.84
N LYS A 33 4.77 2.97 -6.43
CA LYS A 33 4.94 3.12 -7.88
C LYS A 33 4.63 1.82 -8.62
N ALA A 34 5.10 0.67 -8.13
CA ALA A 34 4.81 -0.63 -8.72
C ALA A 34 3.31 -0.95 -8.67
N LEU A 35 2.67 -0.75 -7.52
CA LEU A 35 1.23 -0.96 -7.33
C LEU A 35 0.39 0.02 -8.16
N LYS A 36 0.87 1.25 -8.38
CA LYS A 36 0.19 2.24 -9.25
C LYS A 36 0.18 1.79 -10.71
N GLY A 37 1.26 1.18 -11.20
CA GLY A 37 1.31 0.57 -12.53
C GLY A 37 0.31 -0.57 -12.66
N PHE A 38 0.33 -1.49 -11.68
CA PHE A 38 -0.58 -2.63 -11.64
C PHE A 38 -2.07 -2.21 -11.58
N LYS A 39 -2.41 -1.23 -10.74
CA LYS A 39 -3.78 -0.70 -10.66
C LYS A 39 -4.21 0.00 -11.96
N LYS A 40 -3.27 0.63 -12.67
CA LYS A 40 -3.55 1.31 -13.94
C LYS A 40 -3.86 0.28 -15.02
N GLU A 41 -3.06 -0.78 -15.17
CA GLU A 41 -3.32 -1.86 -16.13
C GLU A 41 -4.68 -2.53 -15.89
N ILE A 42 -4.97 -2.93 -14.64
CA ILE A 42 -6.27 -3.53 -14.30
C ILE A 42 -7.43 -2.60 -14.64
N LYS A 43 -7.28 -1.30 -14.38
CA LYS A 43 -8.34 -0.32 -14.67
C LYS A 43 -8.46 0.00 -16.17
N GLU A 44 -7.41 -0.20 -16.95
CA GLU A 44 -7.46 -0.06 -18.41
C GLU A 44 -8.05 -1.30 -19.10
N GLU A 45 -7.91 -2.49 -18.50
CA GLU A 45 -8.56 -3.73 -18.94
C GLU A 45 -10.07 -3.77 -18.61
N ASP A 46 -10.48 -3.11 -17.52
CA ASP A 46 -11.86 -3.04 -17.04
C ASP A 46 -12.62 -1.79 -17.54
N ASP A 47 -12.06 -1.06 -18.53
CA ASP A 47 -12.73 0.06 -19.19
C ASP A 47 -13.41 -0.44 -20.50
N PRO A 48 -14.72 -0.74 -20.48
CA PRO A 48 -15.45 -1.28 -21.63
C PRO A 48 -15.68 -0.26 -22.76
N ASN A 49 -15.10 0.94 -22.72
CA ASN A 49 -15.35 2.02 -23.69
C ASN A 49 -14.09 2.43 -24.49
N ARG A 50 -13.14 1.50 -24.73
CA ARG A 50 -11.94 1.73 -25.55
C ARG A 50 -12.07 1.29 -27.02
N ASP A 51 -13.30 1.20 -27.54
CA ASP A 51 -13.55 1.06 -28.98
C ASP A 51 -14.81 1.85 -29.37
N SER A 52 -14.61 3.10 -29.80
CA SER A 52 -15.51 3.93 -30.63
C SER A 52 -14.72 5.10 -31.22
#